data_AF-A0A1F9HMN9-F1
#
_entry.id   AF-A0A1F9HMN9-F1
#
_cell.length_a   1.000
_cell.length_b   1.000
_cell.length_c   1.000
_cell.angle_alpha   90.00
_cell.angle_beta   90.00
_cell.angle_gamma   90.00
#
_symmetry.space_group_name_H-M   'P 1'
#
loop_
_entity.id
_entity.type
_entity.pdbx_description
1 polymer ?
#
loop_
_entity_poly.entity_id
_entity_poly.type
_entity_poly.pdbx_seq_one_letter_code
_entity_poly.pdbx_strand_id
1 'polypeptide(L)'
;MNPVRGSFFKKLFVASKGLSVTGEASNRVKKNYLYGLIIIVGINMAFYYGLTLSLKIEADSILKDIESKRMETVAIKPVYTFQRLKADINKFNEMLPQRPEITKIIRELDSLARGVSLSIRDVSYDSKKAGKSGIYPISISFPVEGKYANVKSFIYKLESSRRLLTIDDLSLEKASGREDIRLKIRVSVYLKNAGNG
;
A
#
# COMPACT_ATOMS: atom_id res chain seq x y z
N MET A 1 -44.53 79.67 -41.66
CA MET A 1 -46.01 79.59 -41.73
C MET A 1 -46.48 78.53 -40.74
N ASN A 2 -47.40 78.90 -39.86
CA ASN A 2 -48.21 77.99 -39.05
C ASN A 2 -49.66 78.47 -39.21
N PRO A 3 -50.67 77.58 -39.26
CA PRO A 3 -51.67 77.62 -38.18
C PRO A 3 -52.20 76.23 -37.76
N VAL A 4 -52.40 75.99 -36.46
CA VAL A 4 -53.68 75.97 -35.69
C VAL A 4 -54.55 74.71 -35.97
N ARG A 5 -54.72 73.73 -35.06
CA ARG A 5 -55.47 73.65 -33.76
C ARG A 5 -56.95 73.21 -33.92
N GLY A 6 -57.27 72.04 -33.36
CA GLY A 6 -58.58 71.64 -32.80
C GLY A 6 -59.71 71.31 -33.81
N SER A 7 -60.77 70.59 -33.50
CA SER A 7 -61.22 69.85 -32.30
C SER A 7 -62.62 69.35 -32.65
N PHE A 8 -62.90 68.04 -32.77
CA PHE A 8 -64.30 67.57 -32.73
C PHE A 8 -64.48 66.18 -32.07
N PHE A 9 -64.95 66.22 -30.82
CA PHE A 9 -65.97 65.37 -30.19
C PHE A 9 -65.77 63.84 -30.01
N LYS A 10 -65.57 63.48 -28.73
CA LYS A 10 -66.59 62.81 -27.89
C LYS A 10 -67.12 61.44 -28.38
N LYS A 11 -66.34 60.38 -28.12
CA LYS A 11 -66.81 59.05 -27.68
C LYS A 11 -65.68 58.39 -26.91
N LEU A 12 -65.85 57.63 -25.86
CA LEU A 12 -66.93 57.44 -24.91
C LEU A 12 -66.21 56.68 -23.79
N PHE A 13 -66.42 57.13 -22.56
CA PHE A 13 -66.10 56.41 -21.35
C PHE A 13 -66.57 54.93 -21.49
N VAL A 14 -65.64 53.98 -21.54
CA VAL A 14 -65.92 52.59 -21.21
C VAL A 14 -64.79 52.10 -20.33
N ALA A 15 -65.13 51.97 -19.06
CA ALA A 15 -64.34 51.24 -18.09
C ALA A 15 -64.14 49.80 -18.56
N SER A 16 -62.90 49.35 -18.75
CA SER A 16 -62.59 47.94 -18.47
C SER A 16 -62.04 47.88 -17.04
N LYS A 17 -62.98 47.66 -16.11
CA LYS A 17 -62.72 47.03 -14.81
C LYS A 17 -61.66 45.94 -14.97
N GLY A 18 -60.79 45.86 -13.97
CA GLY A 18 -59.67 44.95 -13.93
C GLY A 18 -60.01 43.53 -14.38
N LEU A 19 -59.09 42.98 -15.17
CA LEU A 19 -58.83 41.56 -15.12
C LEU A 19 -57.59 41.40 -14.26
N SER A 20 -57.82 41.26 -12.95
CA SER A 20 -56.93 40.52 -12.09
C SER A 20 -56.58 39.25 -12.84
N VAL A 21 -55.33 39.12 -13.30
CA VAL A 21 -54.80 37.86 -13.79
C VAL A 21 -54.80 36.94 -12.57
N THR A 22 -55.93 36.26 -12.47
CA THR A 22 -56.29 35.16 -11.60
C THR A 22 -55.05 34.38 -11.21
N GLY A 23 -54.85 34.19 -9.90
CA GLY A 23 -53.71 33.48 -9.31
C GLY A 23 -53.47 32.06 -9.87
N GLU A 24 -54.40 31.57 -10.68
CA GLU A 24 -54.32 30.33 -11.44
C GLU A 24 -53.27 30.37 -12.58
N ALA A 25 -53.11 31.49 -13.31
CA ALA A 25 -52.15 31.57 -14.42
C ALA A 25 -50.69 31.63 -13.95
N SER A 26 -50.42 32.36 -12.86
CA SER A 26 -49.09 32.39 -12.21
C SER A 26 -48.73 31.03 -11.60
N ASN A 27 -49.69 30.35 -10.98
CA ASN A 27 -49.49 29.01 -10.41
C ASN A 27 -49.22 27.95 -11.48
N ARG A 28 -49.82 28.04 -12.67
CA ARG A 28 -49.53 27.13 -13.80
C ARG A 28 -48.09 27.27 -14.29
N VAL A 29 -47.59 28.51 -14.43
CA VAL A 29 -46.21 28.75 -14.86
C VAL A 29 -45.21 28.29 -13.80
N LYS A 30 -45.43 28.64 -12.52
CA LYS A 30 -44.59 28.18 -11.39
C LYS A 30 -44.55 26.66 -11.26
N LYS A 31 -45.68 25.99 -11.49
CA LYS A 31 -45.80 24.52 -11.47
C LYS A 31 -44.99 23.87 -12.61
N ASN A 32 -44.92 24.48 -13.79
CA ASN A 32 -44.10 23.96 -14.89
C ASN A 32 -42.59 24.10 -14.62
N TYR A 33 -42.16 25.22 -14.03
CA TYR A 33 -40.76 25.37 -13.58
C TYR A 33 -40.40 24.40 -12.44
N LEU A 34 -41.36 24.11 -11.55
CA LEU A 34 -41.18 23.14 -10.47
C LEU A 34 -40.93 21.72 -11.01
N TYR A 35 -41.67 21.28 -12.03
CA TYR A 35 -41.42 19.99 -12.67
C TYR A 35 -40.06 19.93 -13.37
N GLY A 36 -39.64 21.01 -14.04
CA GLY A 36 -38.31 21.10 -14.63
C GLY A 36 -37.19 20.95 -13.59
N LEU A 37 -37.36 21.57 -12.41
CA LEU A 37 -36.40 21.47 -11.31
C LEU A 37 -36.34 20.06 -10.71
N ILE A 38 -37.49 19.40 -10.55
CA ILE A 38 -37.56 18.00 -10.09
C ILE A 38 -36.86 17.05 -11.07
N ILE A 39 -37.00 17.28 -12.37
CA ILE A 39 -36.32 16.47 -13.41
C ILE A 39 -34.80 16.66 -13.34
N ILE A 40 -34.31 17.90 -13.20
CA ILE A 40 -32.86 18.17 -13.10
C ILE A 40 -32.26 17.53 -11.84
N VAL A 41 -32.95 17.65 -10.70
CA VAL A 41 -32.54 17.00 -9.46
C VAL A 41 -32.59 15.48 -9.60
N GLY A 42 -33.64 14.92 -10.20
CA GLY A 42 -33.77 13.49 -10.46
C GLY A 42 -32.68 12.95 -11.39
N ILE A 43 -32.32 13.69 -12.43
CA ILE A 43 -31.20 13.35 -13.33
C ILE A 43 -29.87 13.41 -12.58
N ASN A 44 -29.62 14.47 -11.79
CA ASN A 44 -28.40 14.56 -10.97
C ASN A 44 -28.33 13.45 -9.93
N MET A 45 -29.46 13.08 -9.32
CA MET A 45 -29.55 12.01 -8.34
C MET A 45 -29.32 10.64 -9.01
N ALA A 46 -29.93 10.39 -10.16
CA ALA A 46 -29.71 9.18 -10.96
C ALA A 46 -28.27 9.08 -11.47
N PHE A 47 -27.66 10.20 -11.84
CA PHE A 47 -26.27 10.28 -12.27
C PHE A 47 -25.31 10.06 -11.09
N TYR A 48 -25.59 10.68 -9.93
CA TYR A 48 -24.83 10.47 -8.69
C TYR A 48 -24.89 9.00 -8.27
N TYR A 49 -26.07 8.38 -8.22
CA TYR A 49 -26.21 6.96 -7.89
C TYR A 49 -25.62 6.04 -8.97
N GLY A 50 -25.77 6.37 -10.26
CA GLY A 50 -25.22 5.59 -11.37
C GLY A 50 -23.68 5.60 -11.43
N LEU A 51 -23.04 6.74 -11.15
CA LEU A 51 -21.59 6.87 -11.12
C LEU A 51 -20.95 6.44 -9.79
N THR A 52 -21.65 6.59 -8.65
CA THR A 52 -21.11 6.13 -7.35
C THR A 52 -21.25 4.61 -7.12
N LEU A 53 -22.14 3.90 -7.84
CA LEU A 53 -22.23 2.44 -7.74
C LEU A 53 -21.12 1.68 -8.49
N SER A 54 -20.52 2.27 -9.53
CA SER A 54 -19.50 1.57 -10.35
C SER A 54 -18.06 1.62 -9.80
N LEU A 55 -17.86 2.15 -8.59
CA LEU A 55 -16.55 2.14 -7.88
C LEU A 55 -16.53 1.19 -6.67
N LYS A 56 -17.65 0.55 -6.32
CA LYS A 56 -17.76 -0.40 -5.19
C LYS A 56 -17.65 -1.88 -5.60
N ILE A 57 -17.73 -2.18 -6.90
CA ILE A 57 -17.73 -3.55 -7.42
C ILE A 57 -16.36 -4.24 -7.26
N GLU A 58 -15.29 -3.46 -7.05
CA GLU A 58 -13.95 -3.99 -6.82
C GLU A 58 -13.62 -4.22 -5.33
N ALA A 59 -14.25 -3.49 -4.41
CA ALA A 59 -14.03 -3.68 -2.98
C ALA A 59 -14.63 -5.00 -2.48
N ASP A 60 -15.82 -5.36 -2.95
CA ASP A 60 -16.52 -6.57 -2.51
C ASP A 60 -15.95 -7.85 -3.16
N SER A 61 -15.42 -7.77 -4.39
CA SER A 61 -14.72 -8.89 -5.03
C SER A 61 -13.36 -9.14 -4.38
N ILE A 62 -12.61 -8.08 -4.05
CA ILE A 62 -11.35 -8.18 -3.30
C ILE A 62 -11.61 -8.75 -1.90
N LEU A 63 -12.68 -8.33 -1.20
CA LEU A 63 -13.04 -8.89 0.09
C LEU A 63 -13.46 -10.36 0.00
N LYS A 64 -14.18 -10.76 -1.06
CA LYS A 64 -14.59 -12.15 -1.29
C LYS A 64 -13.41 -13.06 -1.70
N ASP A 65 -12.43 -12.53 -2.42
CA ASP A 65 -11.16 -13.21 -2.71
C ASP A 65 -10.25 -13.29 -1.48
N ILE A 66 -10.23 -12.27 -0.63
CA ILE A 66 -9.56 -12.30 0.68
C ILE A 66 -10.26 -13.32 1.59
N GLU A 67 -11.58 -13.38 1.62
CA GLU A 67 -12.34 -14.30 2.48
C GLU A 67 -12.19 -15.75 2.01
N SER A 68 -12.26 -16.02 0.70
CA SER A 68 -12.04 -17.37 0.15
C SER A 68 -10.58 -17.83 0.31
N LYS A 69 -9.59 -16.96 0.05
CA LYS A 69 -8.19 -17.22 0.39
C LYS A 69 -7.99 -17.36 1.90
N ARG A 70 -8.73 -16.61 2.74
CA ARG A 70 -8.72 -16.77 4.20
C ARG A 70 -9.37 -18.07 4.62
N MET A 71 -10.43 -18.56 4.01
CA MET A 71 -10.99 -19.87 4.32
C MET A 71 -10.02 -20.99 3.91
N GLU A 72 -9.31 -20.83 2.79
CA GLU A 72 -8.24 -21.72 2.36
C GLU A 72 -6.99 -21.63 3.27
N THR A 73 -6.69 -20.45 3.82
CA THR A 73 -5.54 -20.21 4.74
C THR A 73 -5.88 -20.51 6.21
N VAL A 74 -7.13 -20.37 6.64
CA VAL A 74 -7.65 -20.71 7.98
C VAL A 74 -7.82 -22.22 8.10
N ALA A 75 -8.04 -22.93 6.98
CA ALA A 75 -7.88 -24.37 6.92
C ALA A 75 -6.40 -24.82 7.09
N ILE A 76 -5.44 -23.89 7.01
CA ILE A 76 -4.03 -24.11 7.34
C ILE A 76 -3.67 -23.37 8.65
N LYS A 77 -4.11 -23.92 9.77
CA LYS A 77 -3.22 -24.38 10.85
C LYS A 77 -4.04 -25.00 11.96
N PRO A 78 -3.84 -26.29 12.30
CA PRO A 78 -4.28 -26.76 13.60
C PRO A 78 -3.66 -25.83 14.63
N VAL A 79 -4.46 -25.39 15.61
CA VAL A 79 -3.95 -24.78 16.86
C VAL A 79 -2.74 -25.62 17.24
N TYR A 80 -1.54 -25.06 17.07
CA TYR A 80 -0.32 -25.82 17.36
C TYR A 80 -0.47 -26.25 18.80
N THR A 81 -0.55 -27.55 19.05
CA THR A 81 -0.60 -28.05 20.42
C THR A 81 0.62 -27.48 21.13
N PHE A 82 0.50 -27.04 22.39
CA PHE A 82 1.63 -26.47 23.14
C PHE A 82 2.91 -27.31 23.04
N GLN A 83 2.77 -28.64 22.94
CA GLN A 83 3.86 -29.58 22.70
C GLN A 83 4.58 -29.39 21.35
N ARG A 84 3.86 -29.10 20.26
CA ARG A 84 4.44 -28.81 18.93
C ARG A 84 5.19 -27.48 18.93
N LEU A 85 4.60 -26.42 19.51
CA LEU A 85 5.31 -25.13 19.66
C LEU A 85 6.59 -25.31 20.48
N LYS A 86 6.52 -26.07 21.58
CA LYS A 86 7.68 -26.34 22.42
C LYS A 86 8.76 -27.14 21.66
N ALA A 87 8.35 -28.13 20.87
CA ALA A 87 9.27 -28.89 20.03
C ALA A 87 9.93 -28.01 18.94
N ASP A 88 9.16 -27.11 18.31
CA ASP A 88 9.68 -26.21 17.29
C ASP A 88 10.63 -25.16 17.88
N ILE A 89 10.33 -24.61 19.05
CA ILE A 89 11.23 -23.71 19.78
C ILE A 89 12.52 -24.44 20.19
N ASN A 90 12.42 -25.69 20.64
CA ASN A 90 13.60 -26.49 20.99
C ASN A 90 14.47 -26.76 19.76
N LYS A 91 13.88 -27.18 18.64
CA LYS A 91 14.59 -27.36 17.37
C LYS A 91 15.28 -26.08 16.92
N PHE A 92 14.59 -24.93 17.00
CA PHE A 92 15.18 -23.64 16.70
C PHE A 92 16.39 -23.36 17.60
N ASN A 93 16.27 -23.57 18.91
CA ASN A 93 17.36 -23.38 19.87
C ASN A 93 18.56 -24.31 19.65
N GLU A 94 18.34 -25.52 19.13
CA GLU A 94 19.40 -26.49 18.77
C GLU A 94 20.14 -26.07 17.50
N MET A 95 19.48 -25.38 16.56
CA MET A 95 20.10 -24.86 15.33
C MET A 95 20.97 -23.62 15.58
N LEU A 96 20.82 -22.95 16.73
CA LEU A 96 21.57 -21.74 17.03
C LEU A 96 23.02 -22.06 17.44
N PRO A 97 24.03 -21.45 16.78
CA PRO A 97 25.42 -21.60 17.22
C PRO A 97 25.62 -20.99 18.61
N GLN A 98 26.44 -21.65 19.43
CA GLN A 98 26.79 -21.17 20.79
C GLN A 98 27.98 -20.22 20.81
N ARG A 99 28.84 -20.25 19.79
CA ARG A 99 30.04 -19.41 19.71
C ARG A 99 29.96 -18.47 18.51
N PRO A 100 30.27 -17.18 18.70
CA PRO A 100 30.37 -16.23 17.61
C PRO A 100 31.62 -16.54 16.76
N GLU A 101 31.46 -17.37 15.73
CA GLU A 101 32.49 -17.56 14.69
C GLU A 101 32.36 -16.47 13.61
N ILE A 102 32.37 -15.20 14.00
CA ILE A 102 32.13 -14.07 13.07
C ILE A 102 33.07 -14.10 11.87
N THR A 103 34.35 -14.38 12.08
CA THR A 103 35.33 -14.52 11.00
C THR A 103 34.97 -15.66 10.03
N LYS A 104 34.35 -16.74 10.51
CA LYS A 104 33.89 -17.82 9.63
C LYS A 104 32.64 -17.41 8.87
N ILE A 105 31.69 -16.73 9.51
CA ILE A 105 30.48 -16.21 8.87
C ILE A 105 30.86 -15.23 7.75
N ILE A 106 31.77 -14.30 8.02
CA ILE A 106 32.24 -13.35 7.00
C ILE A 106 32.93 -14.08 5.83
N ARG A 107 33.74 -15.11 6.11
CA ARG A 107 34.35 -15.95 5.05
C ARG A 107 33.32 -16.74 4.23
N GLU A 108 32.29 -17.28 4.88
CA GLU A 108 31.18 -17.96 4.20
C GLU A 108 30.44 -16.98 3.28
N LEU A 109 30.13 -15.77 3.76
CA LEU A 109 29.49 -14.71 2.98
C LEU A 109 30.36 -14.27 1.79
N ASP A 110 31.66 -14.07 2.00
CA ASP A 110 32.60 -13.72 0.92
C ASP A 110 32.69 -14.83 -0.13
N SER A 111 32.73 -16.10 0.30
CA SER A 111 32.72 -17.24 -0.62
C SER A 111 31.42 -17.31 -1.44
N LEU A 112 30.27 -17.01 -0.84
CA LEU A 112 28.98 -16.95 -1.55
C LEU A 112 28.95 -15.84 -2.60
N ALA A 113 29.46 -14.65 -2.25
CA ALA A 113 29.53 -13.50 -3.15
C ALA A 113 30.48 -13.78 -4.33
N ARG A 114 31.69 -14.29 -4.05
CA ARG A 114 32.64 -14.67 -5.10
C ARG A 114 32.09 -15.73 -6.03
N GLY A 115 31.31 -16.67 -5.52
CA GLY A 115 30.63 -17.71 -6.31
C GLY A 115 29.57 -17.19 -7.28
N VAL A 116 29.29 -15.88 -7.29
CA VAL A 116 28.46 -15.18 -8.29
C VAL A 116 29.18 -13.94 -8.85
N SER A 117 30.51 -13.91 -8.79
CA SER A 117 31.34 -12.79 -9.28
C SER A 117 31.01 -11.44 -8.64
N LEU A 118 30.69 -11.45 -7.35
CA LEU A 118 30.58 -10.23 -6.53
C LEU A 118 31.75 -10.17 -5.55
N SER A 119 32.15 -8.95 -5.20
CA SER A 119 33.13 -8.70 -4.15
C SER A 119 32.46 -8.01 -2.96
N ILE A 120 32.69 -8.53 -1.76
CA ILE A 120 32.34 -7.84 -0.52
C ILE A 120 33.48 -6.88 -0.17
N ARG A 121 33.15 -5.62 0.17
CA ARG A 121 34.10 -4.64 0.71
C ARG A 121 33.58 -4.10 2.03
N ASP A 122 34.45 -3.53 2.86
CA ASP A 122 34.08 -2.72 4.04
C ASP A 122 33.02 -3.38 4.97
N VAL A 123 33.29 -4.62 5.38
CA VAL A 123 32.40 -5.34 6.30
C VAL A 123 32.43 -4.70 7.68
N SER A 124 31.27 -4.31 8.17
CA SER A 124 31.06 -3.84 9.54
C SER A 124 30.17 -4.81 10.30
N TYR A 125 30.40 -4.97 11.60
CA TYR A 125 29.56 -5.81 12.45
C TYR A 125 29.30 -5.13 13.80
N ASP A 126 28.11 -5.37 14.35
CA ASP A 126 27.71 -4.94 15.68
C ASP A 126 26.98 -6.08 16.40
N SER A 127 27.26 -6.23 17.69
CA SER A 127 26.66 -7.24 18.55
C SER A 127 25.80 -6.56 19.61
N LYS A 128 24.50 -6.81 19.58
CA LYS A 128 23.62 -6.37 20.67
C LYS A 128 23.73 -7.34 21.83
N LYS A 129 23.72 -6.84 23.07
CA LYS A 129 23.75 -7.70 24.27
C LYS A 129 22.52 -8.62 24.28
N ALA A 130 22.71 -9.84 24.76
CA ALA A 130 21.62 -10.81 24.92
C ALA A 130 20.52 -10.24 25.82
N GLY A 131 19.29 -10.26 25.31
CA GLY A 131 18.11 -10.01 26.11
C GLY A 131 17.82 -11.16 27.06
N LYS A 132 16.71 -11.08 27.80
CA LYS A 132 16.26 -12.10 28.76
C LYS A 132 16.11 -13.52 28.17
N SER A 133 16.01 -13.64 26.84
CA SER A 133 15.86 -14.92 26.13
C SER A 133 17.15 -15.71 25.98
N GLY A 134 18.32 -15.12 26.29
CA GLY A 134 19.61 -15.78 26.04
C GLY A 134 19.94 -15.97 24.56
N ILE A 135 19.26 -15.25 23.65
CA ILE A 135 19.57 -15.19 22.23
C ILE A 135 19.93 -13.76 21.89
N TYR A 136 20.95 -13.57 21.06
CA TYR A 136 21.36 -12.23 20.60
C TYR A 136 21.66 -12.22 19.09
N PRO A 137 21.25 -11.15 18.39
CA PRO A 137 21.63 -10.95 17.00
C PRO A 137 23.02 -10.33 16.90
N ILE A 138 23.80 -10.77 15.92
CA ILE A 138 24.95 -10.04 15.40
C ILE A 138 24.57 -9.53 14.02
N SER A 139 24.54 -8.21 13.89
CA SER A 139 24.24 -7.54 12.64
C SER A 139 25.54 -7.33 11.86
N ILE A 140 25.55 -7.72 10.59
CA ILE A 140 26.69 -7.60 9.68
C ILE A 140 26.21 -6.76 8.50
N SER A 141 26.88 -5.64 8.23
CA SER A 141 26.57 -4.75 7.11
C SER A 141 27.73 -4.71 6.14
N PHE A 142 27.45 -4.90 4.86
CA PHE A 142 28.46 -4.90 3.82
C PHE A 142 27.88 -4.51 2.45
N PRO A 143 28.63 -3.72 1.64
CA PRO A 143 28.34 -3.53 0.23
C PRO A 143 28.82 -4.72 -0.63
N VAL A 144 28.04 -5.04 -1.67
CA VAL A 144 28.46 -5.82 -2.84
C VAL A 144 28.29 -4.99 -4.10
N GLU A 145 29.19 -5.17 -5.06
CA GLU A 145 29.15 -4.43 -6.33
C GLU A 145 29.29 -5.39 -7.52
N GLY A 146 28.51 -5.14 -8.56
CA GLY A 146 28.56 -5.86 -9.83
C GLY A 146 27.27 -5.74 -10.63
N LYS A 147 27.09 -6.63 -11.61
CA LYS A 147 25.89 -6.65 -12.47
C LYS A 147 24.63 -7.02 -11.68
N TYR A 148 23.49 -6.43 -12.06
CA TYR A 148 22.20 -6.70 -11.42
C TYR A 148 21.84 -8.20 -11.35
N ALA A 149 22.11 -8.95 -12.42
CA ALA A 149 21.86 -10.39 -12.46
C ALA A 149 22.62 -11.16 -11.36
N ASN A 150 23.88 -10.80 -11.11
CA ASN A 150 24.72 -11.44 -10.10
C ASN A 150 24.24 -11.11 -8.69
N VAL A 151 23.82 -9.87 -8.46
CA VAL A 151 23.23 -9.43 -7.18
C VAL A 151 21.93 -10.18 -6.88
N LYS A 152 21.06 -10.36 -7.87
CA LYS A 152 19.85 -11.19 -7.71
C LYS A 152 20.21 -12.63 -7.34
N SER A 153 21.18 -13.23 -8.02
CA SER A 153 21.66 -14.58 -7.69
C SER A 153 22.29 -14.66 -6.29
N PHE A 154 22.95 -13.60 -5.83
CA PHE A 154 23.50 -13.53 -4.48
C PHE A 154 22.41 -13.55 -3.41
N ILE A 155 21.38 -12.70 -3.55
CA ILE A 155 20.25 -12.67 -2.61
C ILE A 155 19.58 -14.04 -2.55
N TYR A 156 19.34 -14.68 -3.70
CA TYR A 156 18.78 -16.03 -3.75
C TYR A 156 19.65 -17.06 -3.01
N LYS A 157 20.98 -17.03 -3.23
CA LYS A 157 21.91 -17.91 -2.52
C LYS A 157 21.96 -17.64 -1.02
N LEU A 158 21.85 -16.38 -0.62
CA LEU A 158 21.82 -15.95 0.78
C LEU A 158 20.56 -16.47 1.49
N GLU A 159 19.38 -16.32 0.86
CA GLU A 159 18.11 -16.83 1.37
C GLU A 159 18.03 -18.36 1.41
N SER A 160 18.63 -19.04 0.42
CA SER A 160 18.69 -20.51 0.37
C SER A 160 19.79 -21.13 1.26
N SER A 161 20.55 -20.30 1.98
CA SER A 161 21.65 -20.80 2.79
C SER A 161 21.14 -21.63 3.97
N ARG A 162 21.94 -22.61 4.41
CA ARG A 162 21.58 -23.47 5.55
C ARG A 162 21.63 -22.77 6.90
N ARG A 163 22.13 -21.53 6.95
CA ARG A 163 22.34 -20.78 8.19
C ARG A 163 21.10 -19.94 8.49
N LEU A 164 20.70 -19.89 9.76
CA LEU A 164 19.66 -18.98 10.22
C LEU A 164 20.16 -17.54 10.16
N LEU A 165 19.82 -16.86 9.06
CA LEU A 165 20.12 -15.46 8.81
C LEU A 165 18.85 -14.72 8.42
N THR A 166 18.77 -13.45 8.78
CA THR A 166 17.74 -12.52 8.31
C THR A 166 18.38 -11.41 7.50
N ILE A 167 17.71 -10.99 6.44
CA ILE A 167 18.05 -9.75 5.73
C ILE A 167 17.24 -8.64 6.41
N ASP A 168 17.93 -7.72 7.08
CA ASP A 168 17.28 -6.67 7.86
C ASP A 168 17.07 -5.39 7.06
N ASP A 169 18.01 -5.08 6.16
CA ASP A 169 17.99 -3.88 5.33
C ASP A 169 18.70 -4.14 4.00
N LEU A 170 18.19 -3.53 2.94
CA LEU A 170 18.69 -3.69 1.59
C LEU A 170 18.54 -2.37 0.82
N SER A 171 19.67 -1.77 0.44
CA SER A 171 19.71 -0.50 -0.28
C SER A 171 20.47 -0.65 -1.59
N LEU A 172 19.82 -0.30 -2.70
CA LEU A 172 20.36 -0.41 -4.04
C LEU A 172 20.75 0.98 -4.57
N GLU A 173 22.01 1.11 -4.97
CA GLU A 173 22.61 2.34 -5.48
C GLU A 173 23.24 2.08 -6.86
N LYS A 174 23.28 3.11 -7.71
CA LYS A 174 24.01 3.05 -8.97
C LYS A 174 25.51 3.11 -8.67
N ALA A 175 26.30 2.17 -9.17
CA ALA A 175 27.75 2.24 -9.06
C ALA A 175 28.31 3.20 -10.13
N SER A 176 29.58 3.59 -9.99
CA SER A 176 30.22 4.53 -10.92
C SER A 176 30.42 3.94 -12.34
N GLY A 177 30.30 2.62 -12.50
CA GLY A 177 30.32 1.93 -13.79
C GLY A 177 29.00 2.08 -14.58
N ARG A 178 29.05 1.97 -15.92
CA ARG A 178 27.87 2.19 -16.79
C ARG A 178 26.72 1.20 -16.55
N GLU A 179 27.00 0.04 -15.97
CA GLU A 179 26.01 -1.05 -15.77
C GLU A 179 26.07 -1.72 -14.39
N ASP A 180 27.01 -1.30 -13.55
CA ASP A 180 27.19 -1.90 -12.23
C ASP A 180 26.25 -1.26 -11.21
N ILE A 181 25.76 -2.09 -10.31
CA ILE A 181 24.99 -1.67 -9.15
C ILE A 181 25.79 -1.96 -7.88
N ARG A 182 25.61 -1.09 -6.90
CA ARG A 182 26.10 -1.29 -5.55
C ARG A 182 24.92 -1.59 -4.65
N LEU A 183 24.96 -2.76 -4.01
CA LEU A 183 23.96 -3.16 -3.06
C LEU A 183 24.56 -3.14 -1.65
N LYS A 184 24.02 -2.33 -0.76
CA LYS A 184 24.33 -2.38 0.68
C LYS A 184 23.33 -3.29 1.35
N ILE A 185 23.82 -4.30 2.06
CA ILE A 185 22.97 -5.28 2.74
C ILE A 185 23.34 -5.28 4.22
N ARG A 186 22.33 -5.32 5.07
CA ARG A 186 22.46 -5.67 6.49
C ARG A 186 21.79 -7.01 6.74
N VAL A 187 22.54 -7.93 7.32
CA VAL A 187 22.04 -9.24 7.75
C VAL A 187 22.21 -9.42 9.24
N SER A 188 21.31 -10.13 9.90
CA SER A 188 21.48 -10.57 11.27
C SER A 188 21.61 -12.07 11.37
N VAL A 189 22.58 -12.52 12.16
CA VAL A 189 22.75 -13.92 12.53
C VAL A 189 22.45 -14.04 14.01
N TYR A 190 21.62 -15.01 14.38
CA TYR A 190 21.23 -15.23 15.76
C TYR A 190 22.15 -16.25 16.43
N LEU A 191 22.59 -15.92 17.63
CA LEU A 191 23.43 -16.78 18.46
C LEU A 191 22.78 -17.04 19.80
N LYS A 192 23.06 -18.22 20.34
CA LYS A 192 22.71 -18.56 21.71
C LYS A 192 23.81 -18.03 22.63
N ASN A 193 23.43 -17.30 23.66
CA ASN A 193 24.32 -16.94 24.76
C ASN A 193 24.74 -18.23 25.47
N ALA A 194 26.02 -18.55 25.43
CA ALA A 194 26.59 -19.52 26.34
C ALA A 194 26.55 -18.88 27.73
N GLY A 195 25.43 -19.07 28.45
CA GLY A 195 25.37 -18.72 29.86
C GLY A 195 26.55 -19.41 30.55
N ASN A 196 27.43 -18.61 31.15
CA ASN A 196 28.37 -19.13 32.11
C ASN A 196 27.54 -19.82 33.20
N GLY A 197 27.64 -21.14 33.28
CA GLY A 197 27.34 -21.88 34.51
C GLY A 197 28.36 -21.52 35.57
#